data_AF-C9LHU2-F1
#
_entry.id   AF-C9LHU2-F1
#
_cell.length_a   1.000
_cell.length_b   1.000
_cell.length_c   1.000
_cell.angle_alpha   90.00
_cell.angle_beta   90.00
_cell.angle_gamma   90.00
#
_symmetry.space_group_name_H-M   'P 1'
#
loop_
_entity.id
_entity.type
_entity.pdbx_description
1 polymer ?
#
loop_
_entity_poly.entity_id
_entity_poly.type
_entity_poly.pdbx_seq_one_letter_code
_entity_poly.pdbx_strand_id
1 'polypeptide(L)'
;MNKPLLKNLYTAIGLLFIAAFLLPQQAEAQEENGLYLAGTAVTAENYNDLSVIEGVSGKAQYDPATKTLTLENATIHSTQESGHAGGLTNNIDGLTIYLIGDNSIIADHREGIYNMFQKLLTIKGSGKLTIKGTTTSIILGTRYGIFNQGFITINNCTIAVSGKDFGLCCGQWKFDCCNVRVQAPGSKAFKDSGSIASLHKKPEFIGCELSSPNGAYWKEYVIDPICDPLYGVFGADGKVVTDWVEIKKNTTGIDEPTTKTPTSTCGIYNLTGLKLDKPFEQQPAGIYIVDGVKKVKR
;
A
#
# COMPACT_ATOMS: atom_id res chain seq x y z
N MET A 1 -54.18 68.19 21.97
CA MET A 1 -52.94 68.99 21.76
C MET A 1 -52.25 68.51 20.49
N ASN A 2 -51.77 69.47 19.70
CA ASN A 2 -51.39 69.44 18.29
C ASN A 2 -50.14 68.59 17.95
N LYS A 3 -50.12 68.01 16.73
CA LYS A 3 -48.89 67.73 15.92
C LYS A 3 -48.41 69.07 15.28
N PRO A 4 -47.18 69.28 14.71
CA PRO A 4 -46.32 68.31 13.96
C PRO A 4 -44.78 68.61 13.85
N LEU A 5 -44.07 67.77 13.06
CA LEU A 5 -42.99 68.08 12.06
C LEU A 5 -41.59 68.63 12.42
N LEU A 6 -40.59 68.03 11.73
CA LEU A 6 -39.28 68.57 11.28
C LEU A 6 -38.18 68.70 12.37
N LYS A 7 -36.88 68.45 12.17
CA LYS A 7 -36.03 68.51 10.96
C LYS A 7 -34.65 67.88 11.28
N ASN A 8 -34.06 67.29 10.26
CA ASN A 8 -32.70 66.76 10.14
C ASN A 8 -31.58 67.67 10.70
N LEU A 9 -30.47 67.06 11.17
CA LEU A 9 -29.14 67.54 10.78
C LEU A 9 -28.11 66.40 10.78
N TYR A 10 -27.33 66.39 9.71
CA TYR A 10 -26.31 65.45 9.28
C TYR A 10 -25.05 65.44 10.17
N THR A 11 -24.46 64.26 10.35
CA THR A 11 -23.00 64.01 10.28
C THR A 11 -22.79 62.51 10.08
N ALA A 12 -22.52 62.07 8.84
CA ALA A 12 -21.21 61.58 8.39
C ALA A 12 -20.68 60.44 9.29
N ILE A 13 -20.70 59.19 8.84
CA ILE A 13 -19.58 58.40 8.26
C ILE A 13 -20.20 56.99 8.04
N GLY A 14 -20.01 56.21 6.99
CA GLY A 14 -19.22 56.28 5.77
C GLY A 14 -19.62 55.04 4.96
N LEU A 15 -19.71 55.18 3.65
CA LEU A 15 -19.87 54.09 2.69
C LEU A 15 -18.65 53.17 2.75
N LEU A 16 -18.85 51.86 2.84
CA LEU A 16 -18.16 50.94 1.92
C LEU A 16 -18.94 49.63 1.78
N PHE A 17 -19.46 49.45 0.57
CA PHE A 17 -20.09 48.24 0.08
C PHE A 17 -19.16 47.04 0.26
N ILE A 18 -19.71 45.97 0.82
CA ILE A 18 -19.09 44.65 0.95
C ILE A 18 -18.95 44.06 -0.47
N ALA A 19 -17.87 44.43 -1.16
CA ALA A 19 -17.37 43.74 -2.34
C ALA A 19 -16.15 42.92 -1.89
N ALA A 20 -16.40 41.74 -1.33
CA ALA A 20 -15.35 40.74 -1.07
C ALA A 20 -15.93 39.32 -1.11
N PHE A 21 -16.74 39.00 -2.12
CA PHE A 21 -16.99 37.62 -2.53
C PHE A 21 -16.30 37.39 -3.87
N LEU A 22 -14.97 37.28 -3.82
CA LEU A 22 -14.08 36.64 -4.80
C LEU A 22 -12.66 36.71 -4.22
N LEU A 23 -12.49 36.25 -2.98
CA LEU A 23 -11.16 35.83 -2.55
C LEU A 23 -10.92 34.47 -3.23
N PRO A 24 -9.75 34.22 -3.82
CA PRO A 24 -9.41 32.86 -4.22
C PRO A 24 -9.60 32.00 -2.99
N GLN A 25 -10.39 30.94 -3.13
CA GLN A 25 -10.45 29.84 -2.19
C GLN A 25 -9.01 29.57 -1.79
N GLN A 26 -8.64 29.87 -0.54
CA GLN A 26 -7.35 29.47 -0.01
C GLN A 26 -7.26 28.00 -0.36
N ALA A 27 -6.33 27.65 -1.26
CA ALA A 27 -5.90 26.29 -1.40
C ALA A 27 -5.65 25.84 0.03
N GLU A 28 -6.44 24.88 0.51
CA GLU A 28 -6.17 24.24 1.78
C GLU A 28 -4.69 23.90 1.74
N ALA A 29 -3.92 24.47 2.67
CA ALA A 29 -2.51 24.17 2.77
C ALA A 29 -2.43 22.65 2.85
N GLN A 30 -1.96 22.01 1.76
CA GLN A 30 -1.59 20.61 1.79
C GLN A 30 -0.70 20.46 3.02
N GLU A 31 -1.04 19.54 3.92
CA GLU A 31 -0.11 19.12 4.98
C GLU A 31 1.20 18.73 4.29
N GLU A 32 2.17 19.64 4.27
CA GLU A 32 3.27 19.59 3.31
C GLU A 32 4.26 18.45 3.59
N ASN A 33 4.05 17.64 4.63
CA ASN A 33 4.98 16.60 5.06
C ASN A 33 4.26 15.35 5.56
N GLY A 34 3.65 14.60 4.64
CA GLY A 34 2.97 13.35 4.96
C GLY A 34 3.80 12.08 4.70
N LEU A 35 4.89 12.16 3.94
CA LEU A 35 5.71 11.02 3.53
C LEU A 35 7.17 11.28 3.86
N TYR A 36 7.80 10.32 4.53
CA TYR A 36 9.23 10.39 4.87
C TYR A 36 9.94 9.14 4.37
N LEU A 37 11.06 9.34 3.69
CA LEU A 37 11.94 8.28 3.19
C LEU A 37 13.31 8.44 3.83
N ALA A 38 13.82 7.38 4.46
CA ALA A 38 15.08 7.41 5.20
C ALA A 38 15.20 8.59 6.21
N GLY A 39 14.09 9.01 6.81
CA GLY A 39 14.03 10.15 7.74
C GLY A 39 13.87 11.52 7.10
N THR A 40 13.93 11.64 5.78
CA THR A 40 13.79 12.91 5.05
C THR A 40 12.38 13.06 4.49
N ALA A 41 11.80 14.24 4.65
CA ALA A 41 10.48 14.54 4.12
C ALA A 41 10.48 14.59 2.58
N VAL A 42 9.42 14.05 1.98
CA VAL A 42 9.14 14.23 0.55
C VAL A 42 8.36 15.53 0.37
N THR A 43 8.96 16.47 -0.35
CA THR A 43 8.48 17.85 -0.50
C THR A 43 8.37 18.23 -1.98
N ALA A 44 7.90 19.46 -2.23
CA ALA A 44 7.87 20.06 -3.56
C ALA A 44 9.23 20.07 -4.27
N GLU A 45 10.33 20.12 -3.51
CA GLU A 45 11.68 20.18 -4.08
C GLU A 45 12.21 18.83 -4.57
N ASN A 46 11.72 17.70 -4.04
CA ASN A 46 12.32 16.39 -4.29
C ASN A 46 11.35 15.32 -4.85
N TYR A 47 10.04 15.54 -4.87
CA TYR A 47 9.09 14.48 -5.26
C TYR A 47 9.31 13.93 -6.69
N ASN A 48 9.87 14.73 -7.61
CA ASN A 48 10.14 14.29 -8.98
C ASN A 48 11.37 13.38 -9.11
N ASP A 49 12.31 13.48 -8.16
CA ASP A 49 13.52 12.66 -8.11
C ASP A 49 13.93 12.44 -6.64
N LEU A 50 13.49 11.33 -6.07
CA LEU A 50 13.76 11.00 -4.67
C LEU A 50 15.19 10.49 -4.45
N SER A 51 15.97 10.24 -5.52
CA SER A 51 17.36 9.80 -5.37
C SER A 51 18.28 10.88 -4.78
N VAL A 52 17.81 12.13 -4.73
CA VAL A 52 18.48 13.24 -4.02
C VAL A 52 18.43 13.08 -2.50
N ILE A 53 17.54 12.24 -1.97
CA ILE A 53 17.45 11.94 -0.54
C ILE A 53 18.56 10.95 -0.19
N GLU A 54 19.37 11.30 0.81
CA GLU A 54 20.41 10.40 1.32
C GLU A 54 19.79 9.06 1.77
N GLY A 55 20.37 7.95 1.32
CA GLY A 55 19.85 6.61 1.56
C GLY A 55 18.87 6.11 0.49
N VAL A 56 18.45 6.93 -0.46
CA VAL A 56 17.64 6.51 -1.61
C VAL A 56 18.52 6.28 -2.83
N SER A 57 18.33 5.14 -3.51
CA SER A 57 19.03 4.80 -4.75
C SER A 57 18.09 4.08 -5.72
N GLY A 58 18.49 3.99 -7.00
CA GLY A 58 17.62 3.55 -8.08
C GLY A 58 16.62 4.64 -8.49
N LYS A 59 15.54 4.27 -9.17
CA LYS A 59 14.55 5.24 -9.65
C LYS A 59 13.35 5.29 -8.72
N ALA A 60 13.17 6.42 -8.05
CA ALA A 60 12.06 6.65 -7.13
C ALA A 60 11.47 8.05 -7.36
N GLN A 61 10.14 8.13 -7.43
CA GLN A 61 9.40 9.38 -7.59
C GLN A 61 8.07 9.30 -6.83
N TYR A 62 7.57 10.44 -6.38
CA TYR A 62 6.27 10.59 -5.75
C TYR A 62 5.39 11.55 -6.56
N ASP A 63 4.19 11.12 -6.93
CA ASP A 63 3.18 11.98 -7.54
C ASP A 63 2.15 12.40 -6.49
N PRO A 64 2.13 13.68 -6.07
CA PRO A 64 1.18 14.17 -5.07
C PRO A 64 -0.27 14.20 -5.55
N ALA A 65 -0.52 14.29 -6.87
CA ALA A 65 -1.89 14.35 -7.40
C ALA A 65 -2.59 12.99 -7.29
N THR A 66 -1.85 11.90 -7.51
CA THR A 66 -2.36 10.53 -7.41
C THR A 66 -1.99 9.85 -6.09
N LYS A 67 -1.20 10.50 -5.23
CA LYS A 67 -0.63 9.95 -3.99
C LYS A 67 0.13 8.64 -4.26
N THR A 68 0.94 8.62 -5.32
CA THR A 68 1.64 7.41 -5.76
C THR A 68 3.14 7.57 -5.62
N LEU A 69 3.75 6.80 -4.71
CA LEU A 69 5.20 6.56 -4.65
C LEU A 69 5.54 5.41 -5.61
N THR A 70 6.25 5.71 -6.69
CA THR A 70 6.75 4.70 -7.63
C THR A 70 8.18 4.33 -7.27
N LEU A 71 8.44 3.03 -7.09
CA LEU A 71 9.76 2.46 -6.85
C LEU A 71 10.11 1.54 -8.03
N GLU A 72 11.16 1.87 -8.76
CA GLU A 72 11.66 1.12 -9.91
C GLU A 72 13.12 0.74 -9.68
N ASN A 73 13.35 -0.52 -9.33
CA ASN A 73 14.65 -1.05 -8.89
C ASN A 73 15.31 -0.16 -7.82
N ALA A 74 14.50 0.34 -6.89
CA ALA A 74 14.91 1.34 -5.91
C ALA A 74 15.22 0.72 -4.54
N THR A 75 16.15 1.33 -3.83
CA THR A 75 16.45 1.00 -2.43
C THR A 75 16.32 2.25 -1.57
N ILE A 76 15.61 2.12 -0.45
CA ILE A 76 15.51 3.13 0.60
C ILE A 76 16.17 2.55 1.84
N HIS A 77 17.30 3.10 2.26
CA HIS A 77 18.07 2.66 3.41
C HIS A 77 18.17 3.77 4.44
N SER A 78 17.53 3.59 5.60
CA SER A 78 17.70 4.49 6.74
C SER A 78 18.73 3.96 7.72
N THR A 79 19.72 4.82 8.02
CA THR A 79 20.71 4.66 9.10
C THR A 79 20.38 5.54 10.30
N GLN A 80 19.25 6.26 10.27
CA GLN A 80 18.89 7.23 11.31
C GLN A 80 18.43 6.52 12.58
N GLU A 81 18.70 7.11 13.74
CA GLU A 81 18.27 6.57 15.04
C GLU A 81 17.07 7.31 15.64
N SER A 82 16.76 8.53 15.19
CA SER A 82 15.71 9.37 15.80
C SER A 82 14.86 10.10 14.76
N GLY A 83 13.69 10.60 15.16
CA GLY A 83 12.70 11.18 14.25
C GLY A 83 11.95 10.12 13.43
N HIS A 84 11.58 10.44 12.19
CA HIS A 84 10.97 9.51 11.22
C HIS A 84 11.99 8.50 10.65
N ALA A 85 12.83 7.94 11.51
CA ALA A 85 14.00 7.11 11.21
C ALA A 85 13.66 5.71 10.67
N GLY A 86 12.39 5.40 10.45
CA GLY A 86 12.01 4.21 9.68
C GLY A 86 12.48 4.32 8.23
N GLY A 87 12.44 3.19 7.51
CA GLY A 87 12.74 3.20 6.08
C GLY A 87 11.74 4.05 5.30
N LEU A 88 10.44 3.88 5.60
CA LEU A 88 9.34 4.70 5.08
C LEU A 88 8.33 4.99 6.18
N THR A 89 7.96 6.25 6.37
CA THR A 89 6.83 6.65 7.23
C THR A 89 5.71 7.27 6.39
N ASN A 90 4.50 6.73 6.50
CA ASN A 90 3.31 7.21 5.82
C ASN A 90 2.30 7.86 6.79
N ASN A 91 2.02 9.14 6.59
CA ASN A 91 0.92 9.92 7.17
C ASN A 91 -0.08 10.39 6.09
N ILE A 92 0.04 9.91 4.86
CA ILE A 92 -0.85 10.25 3.75
C ILE A 92 -1.98 9.22 3.71
N ASP A 93 -3.22 9.73 3.73
CA ASP A 93 -4.37 8.87 3.54
C ASP A 93 -4.57 8.55 2.06
N GLY A 94 -4.59 7.25 1.74
CA GLY A 94 -4.70 6.74 0.37
C GLY A 94 -3.37 6.64 -0.38
N LEU A 95 -2.24 6.54 0.32
CA LEU A 95 -0.93 6.35 -0.32
C LEU A 95 -0.90 5.04 -1.12
N THR A 96 -0.40 5.10 -2.35
CA THR A 96 -0.06 3.94 -3.16
C THR A 96 1.45 3.82 -3.29
N ILE A 97 2.03 2.67 -2.96
CA ILE A 97 3.40 2.29 -3.32
C ILE A 97 3.30 1.37 -4.55
N TYR A 98 3.79 1.86 -5.69
CA TYR A 98 3.79 1.12 -6.97
C TYR A 98 5.17 0.55 -7.26
N LEU A 99 5.25 -0.77 -7.40
CA LEU A 99 6.49 -1.52 -7.50
C LEU A 99 6.77 -1.96 -8.95
N ILE A 100 7.96 -1.62 -9.43
CA ILE A 100 8.52 -2.07 -10.70
C ILE A 100 9.90 -2.68 -10.42
N GLY A 101 10.16 -3.89 -10.93
CA GLY A 101 11.43 -4.58 -10.71
C GLY A 101 11.67 -4.99 -9.24
N ASP A 102 12.93 -5.00 -8.81
CA ASP A 102 13.36 -5.47 -7.49
C ASP A 102 13.66 -4.29 -6.56
N ASN A 103 12.82 -4.07 -5.54
CA ASN A 103 12.91 -2.94 -4.64
C ASN A 103 13.24 -3.37 -3.20
N SER A 104 13.85 -2.47 -2.42
CA SER A 104 14.11 -2.71 -1.02
C SER A 104 13.91 -1.50 -0.10
N ILE A 105 13.44 -1.74 1.12
CA ILE A 105 13.36 -0.77 2.20
C ILE A 105 14.06 -1.39 3.41
N ILE A 106 15.09 -0.71 3.91
CA ILE A 106 15.99 -1.18 4.96
C ILE A 106 16.07 -0.11 6.03
N ALA A 107 15.89 -0.49 7.30
CA ALA A 107 16.04 0.39 8.43
C ALA A 107 16.90 -0.27 9.51
N ASP A 108 18.04 0.35 9.84
CA ASP A 108 19.02 -0.25 10.75
C ASP A 108 18.56 -0.21 12.22
N HIS A 109 17.83 0.85 12.60
CA HIS A 109 17.51 1.15 14.01
C HIS A 109 16.02 1.24 14.32
N ARG A 110 15.16 1.21 13.31
CA ARG A 110 13.70 1.40 13.39
C ARG A 110 12.94 0.43 12.48
N GLU A 111 11.63 0.62 12.39
CA GLU A 111 10.77 -0.16 11.51
C GLU A 111 11.07 0.07 10.03
N GLY A 112 10.83 -0.97 9.22
CA GLY A 112 10.96 -0.86 7.76
C GLY A 112 9.92 0.10 7.20
N ILE A 113 8.65 -0.14 7.51
CA ILE A 113 7.53 0.75 7.17
C ILE A 113 6.71 1.07 8.42
N TYR A 114 6.38 2.35 8.60
CA TYR A 114 5.37 2.80 9.55
C TYR A 114 4.18 3.42 8.80
N ASN A 115 3.00 2.80 8.90
CA ASN A 115 1.74 3.37 8.44
C ASN A 115 0.99 3.98 9.63
N MET A 116 0.84 5.30 9.64
CA MET A 116 0.26 6.04 10.76
C MET A 116 -1.24 5.77 10.96
N PHE A 117 -1.74 6.27 12.08
CA PHE A 117 -3.11 6.06 12.52
C PHE A 117 -4.15 6.39 11.44
N GLN A 118 -5.04 5.42 11.21
CA GLN A 118 -6.16 5.51 10.25
C GLN A 118 -5.78 5.75 8.79
N LYS A 119 -4.50 5.65 8.40
CA LYS A 119 -4.10 5.85 7.01
C LYS A 119 -4.33 4.60 6.16
N LEU A 120 -4.92 4.82 4.99
CA LEU A 120 -5.04 3.84 3.92
C LEU A 120 -3.72 3.77 3.13
N LEU A 121 -3.10 2.59 3.08
CA LEU A 121 -1.90 2.30 2.31
C LEU A 121 -2.14 1.09 1.39
N THR A 122 -1.84 1.26 0.10
CA THR A 122 -1.85 0.18 -0.88
C THR A 122 -0.43 -0.07 -1.41
N ILE A 123 0.04 -1.31 -1.38
CA ILE A 123 1.29 -1.72 -2.02
C ILE A 123 0.94 -2.63 -3.19
N LYS A 124 1.27 -2.22 -4.42
CA LYS A 124 0.87 -2.92 -5.64
C LYS A 124 1.91 -2.85 -6.75
N GLY A 125 1.63 -3.52 -7.86
CA GLY A 125 2.48 -3.57 -9.05
C GLY A 125 3.21 -4.90 -9.18
N SER A 126 3.66 -5.23 -10.38
CA SER A 126 4.25 -6.54 -10.68
C SER A 126 5.65 -6.76 -10.08
N GLY A 127 6.22 -5.75 -9.44
CA GLY A 127 7.53 -5.81 -8.81
C GLY A 127 7.57 -6.58 -7.49
N LYS A 128 8.80 -6.71 -6.97
CA LYS A 128 9.11 -7.28 -5.67
C LYS A 128 9.54 -6.17 -4.71
N LEU A 129 9.16 -6.31 -3.44
CA LEU A 129 9.63 -5.45 -2.36
C LEU A 129 10.19 -6.28 -1.20
N THR A 130 11.43 -6.00 -0.81
CA THR A 130 12.04 -6.57 0.39
C THR A 130 12.11 -5.51 1.49
N ILE A 131 11.47 -5.77 2.63
CA ILE A 131 11.39 -4.86 3.77
C ILE A 131 12.16 -5.46 4.94
N LYS A 132 13.15 -4.73 5.44
CA LYS A 132 13.97 -5.13 6.59
C LYS A 132 13.90 -4.04 7.65
N GLY A 133 13.07 -4.24 8.67
CA GLY A 133 13.17 -3.45 9.89
C GLY A 133 14.31 -3.93 10.77
N THR A 134 14.65 -3.14 11.78
CA THR A 134 15.76 -3.43 12.70
C THR A 134 15.59 -4.79 13.38
N THR A 135 16.71 -5.52 13.48
CA THR A 135 16.80 -6.79 14.22
C THR A 135 17.67 -6.69 15.47
N THR A 136 18.37 -5.56 15.63
CA THR A 136 19.44 -5.35 16.60
C THR A 136 19.16 -4.22 17.59
N SER A 137 18.21 -3.33 17.29
CA SER A 137 17.85 -2.23 18.19
C SER A 137 17.45 -2.73 19.58
N ILE A 138 17.91 -2.02 20.61
CA ILE A 138 17.54 -2.26 22.00
C ILE A 138 16.25 -1.54 22.40
N ILE A 139 15.78 -0.60 21.57
CA ILE A 139 14.60 0.23 21.86
C ILE A 139 13.35 -0.60 21.55
N LEU A 140 12.63 -0.97 22.61
CA LEU A 140 11.35 -1.66 22.49
C LEU A 140 10.33 -0.78 21.75
N GLY A 141 9.41 -1.42 21.04
CA GLY A 141 8.35 -0.71 20.34
C GLY A 141 8.76 -0.03 19.03
N THR A 142 9.93 -0.39 18.45
CA THR A 142 10.39 0.12 17.14
C THR A 142 10.92 -0.97 16.21
N ARG A 143 10.84 -2.25 16.61
CA ARG A 143 11.55 -3.36 15.97
C ARG A 143 10.64 -4.20 15.08
N TYR A 144 9.98 -3.51 14.15
CA TYR A 144 8.95 -4.05 13.28
C TYR A 144 9.44 -4.15 11.83
N GLY A 145 9.00 -5.16 11.09
CA GLY A 145 9.10 -5.11 9.63
C GLY A 145 8.17 -4.04 9.07
N ILE A 146 6.87 -4.18 9.36
CA ILE A 146 5.84 -3.18 9.09
C ILE A 146 5.00 -2.96 10.35
N PHE A 147 4.96 -1.71 10.82
CA PHE A 147 4.07 -1.26 11.88
C PHE A 147 2.87 -0.53 11.28
N ASN A 148 1.67 -1.07 11.47
CA ASN A 148 0.45 -0.53 10.88
C ASN A 148 -0.53 -0.05 11.95
N GLN A 149 -0.91 1.22 11.91
CA GLN A 149 -1.98 1.78 12.75
C GLN A 149 -3.23 2.19 11.93
N GLY A 150 -3.28 1.80 10.66
CA GLY A 150 -4.41 2.04 9.76
C GLY A 150 -4.78 0.77 9.00
N PHE A 151 -4.84 0.90 7.68
CA PHE A 151 -5.32 -0.15 6.77
C PHE A 151 -4.28 -0.37 5.68
N ILE A 152 -3.80 -1.61 5.54
CA ILE A 152 -2.85 -1.97 4.48
C ILE A 152 -3.48 -2.98 3.53
N THR A 153 -3.43 -2.69 2.24
CA THR A 153 -3.74 -3.64 1.17
C THR A 153 -2.47 -4.00 0.40
N ILE A 154 -2.16 -5.30 0.33
CA ILE A 154 -1.11 -5.85 -0.51
C ILE A 154 -1.77 -6.47 -1.75
N ASN A 155 -1.54 -5.90 -2.93
CA ASN A 155 -2.28 -6.24 -4.14
C ASN A 155 -1.35 -6.62 -5.31
N ASN A 156 -1.49 -7.84 -5.83
CA ASN A 156 -0.82 -8.36 -7.04
C ASN A 156 0.71 -8.13 -7.08
N CYS A 157 1.39 -8.23 -5.93
CA CYS A 157 2.83 -8.04 -5.81
C CYS A 157 3.49 -9.14 -4.96
N THR A 158 4.82 -9.14 -4.93
CA THR A 158 5.61 -10.06 -4.08
C THR A 158 6.34 -9.28 -2.99
N ILE A 159 6.08 -9.59 -1.73
CA ILE A 159 6.71 -8.91 -0.59
C ILE A 159 7.44 -9.91 0.32
N ALA A 160 8.66 -9.57 0.72
CA ALA A 160 9.39 -10.26 1.77
C ALA A 160 9.65 -9.30 2.93
N VAL A 161 9.24 -9.67 4.15
CA VAL A 161 9.35 -8.80 5.33
C VAL A 161 10.13 -9.48 6.45
N SER A 162 11.03 -8.74 7.09
CA SER A 162 11.68 -9.15 8.33
C SER A 162 11.70 -8.05 9.40
N GLY A 163 11.56 -8.44 10.66
CA GLY A 163 11.72 -7.58 11.84
C GLY A 163 12.19 -8.38 13.06
N LYS A 164 12.47 -7.71 14.20
CA LYS A 164 12.84 -8.41 15.44
C LYS A 164 11.64 -8.96 16.20
N ASP A 165 10.75 -8.04 16.59
CA ASP A 165 9.61 -8.33 17.45
C ASP A 165 8.44 -8.80 16.58
N PHE A 166 8.11 -8.02 15.56
CA PHE A 166 7.03 -8.37 14.65
C PHE A 166 7.43 -8.18 13.20
N GLY A 167 6.98 -9.08 12.33
CA GLY A 167 7.13 -8.94 10.89
C GLY A 167 6.06 -8.00 10.36
N LEU A 168 4.79 -8.41 10.47
CA LEU A 168 3.62 -7.56 10.29
C LEU A 168 2.91 -7.41 11.64
N CYS A 169 2.75 -6.17 12.11
CA CYS A 169 1.98 -5.88 13.32
C CYS A 169 0.79 -4.98 13.05
N CYS A 170 -0.24 -5.16 13.88
CA CYS A 170 -1.17 -4.11 14.20
C CYS A 170 -2.07 -3.71 13.01
N GLY A 171 -3.11 -2.91 13.27
CA GLY A 171 -3.98 -2.42 12.19
C GLY A 171 -4.73 -3.53 11.45
N GLN A 172 -5.31 -3.16 10.31
CA GLN A 172 -6.08 -4.07 9.47
C GLN A 172 -5.36 -4.35 8.16
N TRP A 173 -5.50 -5.59 7.67
CA TRP A 173 -4.77 -6.11 6.53
C TRP A 173 -5.69 -6.77 5.52
N LYS A 174 -5.42 -6.51 4.25
CA LYS A 174 -6.01 -7.21 3.10
C LYS A 174 -4.89 -7.73 2.20
N PHE A 175 -4.99 -9.00 1.88
CA PHE A 175 -4.11 -9.68 0.92
C PHE A 175 -4.92 -10.02 -0.32
N ASP A 176 -4.49 -9.53 -1.47
CA ASP A 176 -5.22 -9.64 -2.73
C ASP A 176 -4.28 -10.09 -3.85
N CYS A 177 -4.44 -11.34 -4.27
CA CYS A 177 -3.70 -11.95 -5.38
C CYS A 177 -2.17 -11.79 -5.25
N CYS A 178 -1.64 -11.77 -4.03
CA CYS A 178 -0.25 -11.45 -3.74
C CYS A 178 0.54 -12.65 -3.20
N ASN A 179 1.87 -12.54 -3.23
CA ASN A 179 2.77 -13.44 -2.52
C ASN A 179 3.48 -12.67 -1.41
N VAL A 180 3.35 -13.13 -0.17
CA VAL A 180 3.98 -12.50 0.99
C VAL A 180 4.73 -13.55 1.79
N ARG A 181 5.99 -13.27 2.14
CA ARG A 181 6.74 -14.06 3.13
C ARG A 181 7.21 -13.16 4.26
N VAL A 182 7.00 -13.60 5.50
CA VAL A 182 7.27 -12.79 6.69
C VAL A 182 8.02 -13.61 7.71
N GLN A 183 9.08 -13.06 8.29
CA GLN A 183 9.79 -13.68 9.42
C GLN A 183 10.09 -12.65 10.49
N ALA A 184 9.69 -12.92 11.73
CA ALA A 184 10.22 -12.23 12.89
C ALA A 184 10.38 -13.24 14.04
N PRO A 185 11.58 -13.37 14.62
CA PRO A 185 11.86 -14.36 15.66
C PRO A 185 11.15 -14.06 16.98
N GLY A 186 10.53 -12.90 17.12
CA GLY A 186 9.92 -12.43 18.36
C GLY A 186 10.96 -12.03 19.41
N SER A 187 10.47 -11.57 20.55
CA SER A 187 11.31 -11.31 21.73
C SER A 187 10.61 -11.64 23.03
N LYS A 188 11.41 -11.77 24.09
CA LYS A 188 10.91 -12.02 25.45
C LYS A 188 10.15 -10.84 26.04
N ALA A 189 10.25 -9.65 25.44
CA ALA A 189 9.54 -8.46 25.90
C ALA A 189 8.04 -8.53 25.59
N PHE A 190 7.66 -9.28 24.56
CA PHE A 190 6.29 -9.38 24.06
C PHE A 190 5.93 -10.85 23.87
N LYS A 191 5.10 -11.39 24.77
CA LYS A 191 4.74 -12.82 24.82
C LYS A 191 4.23 -13.37 23.49
N ASP A 192 3.40 -12.59 22.80
CA ASP A 192 2.76 -12.97 21.55
C ASP A 192 3.37 -12.22 20.35
N SER A 193 4.68 -12.00 20.37
CA SER A 193 5.45 -11.46 19.25
C SER A 193 5.92 -12.54 18.28
N GLY A 194 6.02 -12.19 16.99
CA GLY A 194 6.40 -13.10 15.94
C GLY A 194 6.07 -12.58 14.54
N SER A 195 6.08 -13.46 13.54
CA SER A 195 6.04 -13.10 12.12
C SER A 195 4.80 -12.29 11.75
N ILE A 196 3.60 -12.74 12.13
CA ILE A 196 2.35 -11.98 11.93
C ILE A 196 1.50 -12.07 13.19
N ALA A 197 1.39 -10.95 13.92
CA ALA A 197 0.69 -10.92 15.21
C ALA A 197 0.15 -9.53 15.55
N SER A 198 -0.70 -9.47 16.57
CA SER A 198 -1.31 -8.27 17.12
C SER A 198 -2.14 -7.46 16.13
N LEU A 199 -2.73 -8.12 15.12
CA LEU A 199 -3.59 -7.45 14.14
C LEU A 199 -4.95 -7.10 14.77
N HIS A 200 -5.52 -5.95 14.41
CA HIS A 200 -6.81 -5.51 14.98
C HIS A 200 -8.02 -6.27 14.42
N LYS A 201 -7.83 -7.05 13.36
CA LYS A 201 -8.87 -7.87 12.73
C LYS A 201 -8.25 -9.04 12.00
N LYS A 202 -8.99 -10.14 11.86
CA LYS A 202 -8.64 -11.22 10.93
C LYS A 202 -8.46 -10.63 9.52
N PRO A 203 -7.32 -10.89 8.83
CA PRO A 203 -7.11 -10.34 7.51
C PRO A 203 -8.11 -10.85 6.47
N GLU A 204 -8.41 -10.00 5.50
CA GLU A 204 -9.18 -10.36 4.30
C GLU A 204 -8.25 -10.97 3.25
N PHE A 205 -8.72 -12.01 2.57
CA PHE A 205 -7.99 -12.71 1.52
C PHE A 205 -8.82 -12.78 0.24
N ILE A 206 -8.22 -12.39 -0.88
CA ILE A 206 -8.78 -12.54 -2.21
C ILE A 206 -7.72 -13.21 -3.09
N GLY A 207 -8.04 -14.34 -3.71
CA GLY A 207 -7.12 -15.01 -4.66
C GLY A 207 -5.76 -15.41 -4.08
N CYS A 208 -5.63 -15.52 -2.77
CA CYS A 208 -4.45 -15.96 -2.05
C CYS A 208 -4.83 -16.58 -0.69
N GLU A 209 -3.92 -17.33 -0.09
CA GLU A 209 -4.16 -18.00 1.18
C GLU A 209 -2.87 -18.18 2.00
N LEU A 210 -3.04 -18.40 3.31
CA LEU A 210 -1.96 -18.84 4.19
C LEU A 210 -1.49 -20.23 3.77
N SER A 211 -0.22 -20.37 3.43
CA SER A 211 0.36 -21.58 2.82
C SER A 211 1.51 -22.21 3.61
N SER A 212 2.12 -21.46 4.54
CA SER A 212 3.23 -21.94 5.37
C SER A 212 3.29 -21.18 6.70
N PRO A 213 3.73 -21.82 7.81
CA PRO A 213 4.09 -23.23 7.91
C PRO A 213 2.87 -24.16 7.91
N ASN A 214 3.08 -25.45 7.64
CA ASN A 214 2.00 -26.43 7.65
C ASN A 214 1.35 -26.51 9.05
N GLY A 215 0.02 -26.51 9.09
CA GLY A 215 -0.74 -26.49 10.34
C GLY A 215 -0.78 -25.11 11.03
N ALA A 216 -0.24 -24.06 10.42
CA ALA A 216 -0.46 -22.70 10.90
C ALA A 216 -1.91 -22.27 10.68
N TYR A 217 -2.45 -21.49 11.62
CA TYR A 217 -3.83 -21.01 11.56
C TYR A 217 -3.98 -19.61 12.15
N TRP A 218 -5.03 -18.92 11.71
CA TRP A 218 -5.42 -17.63 12.29
C TRP A 218 -6.10 -17.86 13.62
N LYS A 219 -5.60 -17.21 14.66
CA LYS A 219 -6.18 -17.27 16.00
C LYS A 219 -6.54 -15.87 16.49
N GLU A 220 -7.74 -15.75 17.05
CA GLU A 220 -8.14 -14.61 17.87
C GLU A 220 -7.64 -14.83 19.31
N TYR A 221 -7.04 -13.81 19.91
CA TYR A 221 -6.52 -13.87 21.27
C TYR A 221 -6.58 -12.50 21.95
N VAL A 222 -6.61 -12.50 23.28
CA VAL A 222 -6.68 -11.30 24.09
C VAL A 222 -5.38 -11.19 24.89
N ILE A 223 -4.69 -10.06 24.77
CA ILE A 223 -3.42 -9.82 25.49
C ILE A 223 -3.66 -9.30 26.92
N ASP A 224 -4.76 -8.57 27.12
CA ASP A 224 -5.23 -8.05 28.39
C ASP A 224 -6.77 -8.05 28.36
N PRO A 225 -7.48 -8.49 29.41
CA PRO A 225 -8.94 -8.51 29.46
C PRO A 225 -9.65 -7.18 29.13
N ILE A 226 -8.97 -6.03 29.24
CA ILE A 226 -9.54 -4.72 28.87
C ILE A 226 -9.30 -4.32 27.42
N CYS A 227 -8.49 -5.08 26.68
CA CYS A 227 -8.18 -4.81 25.28
C CYS A 227 -9.13 -5.57 24.34
N ASP A 228 -9.39 -4.97 23.18
CA ASP A 228 -10.05 -5.67 22.09
C ASP A 228 -9.24 -6.92 21.67
N PRO A 229 -9.92 -7.99 21.23
CA PRO A 229 -9.24 -9.16 20.70
C PRO A 229 -8.35 -8.82 19.49
N LEU A 230 -7.20 -9.48 19.45
CA LEU A 230 -6.21 -9.38 18.38
C LEU A 230 -6.14 -10.67 17.58
N TYR A 231 -5.55 -10.58 16.39
CA TYR A 231 -5.36 -11.72 15.50
C TYR A 231 -3.87 -11.93 15.18
N GLY A 232 -3.49 -13.20 15.04
CA GLY A 232 -2.14 -13.59 14.65
C GLY A 232 -2.11 -14.97 14.02
N VAL A 233 -0.97 -15.31 13.43
CA VAL A 233 -0.71 -16.64 12.87
C VAL A 233 -0.06 -17.50 13.95
N PHE A 234 -0.74 -18.57 14.33
CA PHE A 234 -0.33 -19.51 15.36
C PHE A 234 0.08 -20.84 14.74
N GLY A 235 1.11 -21.47 15.31
CA GLY A 235 1.51 -22.83 14.97
C GLY A 235 0.64 -23.88 15.67
N ALA A 236 0.84 -25.14 15.29
CA ALA A 236 0.17 -26.28 15.92
C ALA A 236 0.46 -26.42 17.43
N ASP A 237 1.54 -25.81 17.92
CA ASP A 237 1.91 -25.74 19.34
C ASP A 237 1.13 -24.68 20.14
N GLY A 238 0.23 -23.95 19.47
CA GLY A 238 -0.61 -22.94 20.10
C GLY A 238 0.13 -21.63 20.43
N LYS A 239 1.29 -21.38 19.81
CA LYS A 239 2.05 -20.13 19.94
C LYS A 239 2.09 -19.36 18.63
N VAL A 240 2.35 -18.06 18.71
CA VAL A 240 2.61 -17.23 17.52
C VAL A 240 3.81 -17.78 16.76
N VAL A 241 3.68 -17.89 15.43
CA VAL A 241 4.77 -18.36 14.58
C VAL A 241 5.90 -17.33 14.56
N THR A 242 7.11 -17.76 14.88
CA THR A 242 8.33 -16.93 14.89
C THR A 242 9.27 -17.21 13.71
N ASP A 243 8.91 -18.16 12.85
CA ASP A 243 9.63 -18.49 11.62
C ASP A 243 8.86 -17.98 10.38
N TRP A 244 9.33 -18.31 9.19
CA TRP A 244 8.71 -17.92 7.93
C TRP A 244 7.22 -18.31 7.88
N VAL A 245 6.40 -17.29 7.71
CA VAL A 245 4.99 -17.39 7.33
C VAL A 245 4.86 -17.00 5.87
N GLU A 246 4.15 -17.80 5.08
CA GLU A 246 3.92 -17.52 3.66
C GLU A 246 2.44 -17.42 3.34
N ILE A 247 2.05 -16.33 2.69
CA ILE A 247 0.78 -16.16 2.00
C ILE A 247 1.08 -16.27 0.50
N LYS A 248 0.39 -17.16 -0.21
CA LYS A 248 0.64 -17.41 -1.63
C LYS A 248 -0.60 -17.13 -2.45
N LYS A 249 -0.37 -16.57 -3.65
CA LYS A 249 -1.41 -16.43 -4.67
C LYS A 249 -1.92 -17.80 -5.05
N ASN A 250 -3.23 -17.95 -5.15
CA ASN A 250 -3.85 -19.19 -5.58
C ASN A 250 -3.47 -19.43 -7.05
N THR A 251 -2.95 -20.61 -7.36
CA THR A 251 -2.56 -20.99 -8.73
C THR A 251 -3.74 -21.46 -9.58
N THR A 252 -4.93 -21.55 -8.99
CA THR A 252 -6.16 -22.01 -9.63
C THR A 252 -7.17 -20.87 -9.75
N GLY A 253 -7.12 -20.10 -10.84
CA GLY A 253 -8.19 -19.18 -11.23
C GLY A 253 -7.71 -17.96 -12.02
N ILE A 254 -7.65 -18.10 -13.36
CA ILE A 254 -7.52 -17.04 -14.38
C ILE A 254 -6.33 -16.10 -14.13
N ASP A 255 -5.22 -16.39 -14.81
CA ASP A 255 -4.24 -15.34 -15.13
C ASP A 255 -5.01 -14.11 -15.62
N GLU A 256 -4.76 -12.93 -15.04
CA GLU A 256 -5.05 -11.67 -15.75
C GLU A 256 -4.61 -11.88 -17.20
N PRO A 257 -5.39 -11.44 -18.20
CA PRO A 257 -4.97 -11.58 -19.59
C PRO A 257 -3.63 -10.86 -19.68
N THR A 258 -2.56 -11.64 -19.70
CA THR A 258 -1.26 -11.11 -20.01
C THR A 258 -1.48 -10.45 -21.36
N THR A 259 -1.33 -9.14 -21.43
CA THR A 259 -0.94 -8.49 -22.67
C THR A 259 0.49 -8.97 -22.95
N LYS A 260 0.65 -10.29 -23.17
CA LYS A 260 1.56 -10.76 -24.20
C LYS A 260 1.05 -10.02 -25.41
N THR A 261 1.82 -9.06 -25.89
CA THR A 261 1.85 -8.74 -27.31
C THR A 261 1.59 -10.06 -28.03
N PRO A 262 0.44 -10.23 -28.71
CA PRO A 262 0.03 -11.54 -29.16
C PRO A 262 1.19 -12.05 -30.00
N THR A 263 1.85 -13.11 -29.52
CA THR A 263 2.65 -13.95 -30.40
C THR A 263 1.65 -14.34 -31.46
N SER A 264 1.86 -13.81 -32.66
CA SER A 264 1.00 -13.95 -33.82
C SER A 264 0.67 -15.43 -34.02
N THR A 265 -0.43 -15.86 -33.41
CA THR A 265 -0.95 -17.21 -33.56
C THR A 265 -1.64 -17.21 -34.90
N CYS A 266 -0.91 -17.66 -35.92
CA CYS A 266 -1.41 -17.76 -37.28
C CYS A 266 -2.54 -18.80 -37.29
N GLY A 267 -3.79 -18.36 -37.43
CA GLY A 267 -4.97 -19.20 -37.23
C GLY A 267 -6.30 -18.44 -37.17
N ILE A 268 -7.38 -19.16 -37.45
CA ILE A 268 -8.75 -18.65 -37.43
C ILE A 268 -9.48 -19.29 -36.26
N TYR A 269 -10.15 -18.50 -35.45
CA TYR A 269 -10.88 -18.95 -34.27
C TYR A 269 -12.32 -18.43 -34.28
N ASN A 270 -13.26 -19.17 -33.70
CA ASN A 270 -14.60 -18.66 -33.41
C ASN A 270 -14.62 -17.86 -32.08
N LEU A 271 -15.76 -17.26 -31.73
CA LEU A 271 -15.91 -16.48 -30.48
C LEU A 271 -15.81 -17.30 -29.19
N THR A 272 -15.86 -18.64 -29.28
CA THR A 272 -15.64 -19.52 -28.13
C THR A 272 -14.18 -19.95 -27.99
N GLY A 273 -13.27 -19.42 -28.81
CA GLY A 273 -11.84 -19.75 -28.79
C GLY A 273 -11.46 -21.07 -29.48
N LEU A 274 -12.39 -21.71 -30.20
CA LEU A 274 -12.11 -22.93 -30.96
C LEU A 274 -11.35 -22.59 -32.25
N LYS A 275 -10.19 -23.22 -32.47
CA LYS A 275 -9.43 -23.12 -33.73
C LYS A 275 -10.19 -23.81 -34.86
N LEU A 276 -10.26 -23.17 -36.01
CA LEU A 276 -10.94 -23.67 -37.20
C LEU A 276 -9.93 -24.04 -38.27
N ASP A 277 -10.10 -25.22 -38.88
CA ASP A 277 -9.16 -25.76 -39.87
C ASP A 277 -9.40 -25.23 -41.29
N LYS A 278 -10.56 -24.61 -41.54
CA LYS A 278 -10.90 -24.03 -42.85
C LYS A 278 -10.44 -22.57 -42.95
N PRO A 279 -9.98 -22.10 -44.13
CA PRO A 279 -9.64 -20.70 -44.34
C PRO A 279 -10.89 -19.80 -44.20
N PHE A 280 -10.67 -18.50 -43.92
CA PHE A 280 -11.74 -17.54 -43.61
C PHE A 280 -12.80 -17.47 -44.72
N GLU A 281 -12.35 -17.54 -45.98
CA GLU A 281 -13.21 -17.54 -47.16
C GLU A 281 -14.15 -18.76 -47.27
N GLN A 282 -13.90 -19.83 -46.51
CA GLN A 282 -14.75 -21.02 -46.47
C GLN A 282 -15.57 -21.16 -45.18
N GLN A 283 -15.46 -20.19 -44.27
CA GLN A 283 -16.28 -20.18 -43.05
C GLN A 283 -17.73 -19.75 -43.35
N PRO A 284 -18.71 -20.21 -42.57
CA PRO A 284 -20.08 -19.65 -42.60
C PRO A 284 -20.12 -18.15 -42.25
N ALA A 285 -21.27 -17.52 -42.41
CA ALA A 285 -21.50 -16.17 -41.90
C ALA A 285 -21.35 -16.15 -40.36
N GLY A 286 -20.62 -15.17 -39.82
CA GLY A 286 -20.30 -15.14 -38.40
C GLY A 286 -19.14 -14.21 -38.05
N ILE A 287 -18.78 -14.22 -36.77
CA ILE A 287 -17.65 -13.44 -36.22
C ILE A 287 -16.50 -14.39 -35.91
N TYR A 288 -15.31 -14.02 -36.39
CA TYR A 288 -14.10 -14.81 -36.27
C TYR A 288 -12.95 -13.94 -35.77
N ILE A 289 -11.95 -14.56 -35.14
CA ILE A 289 -10.64 -13.96 -34.89
C ILE A 289 -9.69 -14.57 -35.92
N VAL A 290 -9.16 -13.76 -36.83
CA VAL A 290 -8.20 -14.17 -37.87
C VAL A 290 -6.87 -13.51 -37.56
N ASP A 291 -5.87 -14.30 -37.19
CA ASP A 291 -4.52 -13.83 -36.85
C ASP A 291 -4.54 -12.71 -35.78
N GLY A 292 -5.39 -12.86 -34.77
CA GLY A 292 -5.56 -11.90 -33.68
C GLY A 292 -6.50 -10.72 -33.99
N VAL A 293 -7.06 -10.62 -35.20
CA VAL A 293 -7.97 -9.54 -35.60
C VAL A 293 -9.39 -10.04 -35.75
N LYS A 294 -10.35 -9.36 -35.10
CA LYS A 294 -11.78 -9.62 -35.27
C LYS A 294 -12.21 -9.33 -36.72
N LYS A 295 -12.77 -10.32 -37.40
CA LYS A 295 -13.39 -10.20 -38.73
C LYS A 295 -14.83 -10.67 -38.70
N VAL A 296 -15.68 -10.01 -39.49
CA VAL A 296 -17.09 -10.37 -39.66
C VAL A 296 -17.28 -10.86 -41.07
N LYS A 297 -17.80 -12.08 -41.22
CA LYS A 297 -18.22 -12.64 -42.50
C LYS A 297 -19.72 -12.49 -42.63
N ARG A 298 -20.13 -11.76 -43.66
CA ARG A 298 -21.53 -11.56 -44.03
C ARG A 298 -22.00 -12.69 -44.92
#